data_AF-A0A964XZQ9-F1
#
_entry.id   AF-A0A964XZQ9-F1
#
_cell.length_a   1.000
_cell.length_b   1.000
_cell.length_c   1.000
_cell.angle_alpha   90.00
_cell.angle_beta   90.00
_cell.angle_gamma   90.00
#
_symmetry.space_group_name_H-M   'P 1'
#
loop_
_entity.id
_entity.type
_entity.pdbx_description
1 polymer ?
#
loop_
_entity_poly.entity_id
_entity_poly.type
_entity_poly.pdbx_seq_one_letter_code
_entity_poly.pdbx_strand_id
1 'polypeptide(L)'
;MNFAQRLQQLPSVSHLAALELLDAQGHVVATIEHKPGQIGSLTVYTALAAEHGGAITPAAARLGLTWYAEHTADAHAHPGKHPNIDRLVAWAQGSASYAVRLVPSQA
;
A
#
# COMPACT_ATOMS: atom_id res chain seq x y z
N MET A 1 6.52 12.90 -11.92
CA MET A 1 5.21 13.02 -11.24
C MET A 1 5.47 12.88 -9.76
N ASN A 2 4.93 13.77 -8.92
CA ASN A 2 5.07 13.67 -7.47
C ASN A 2 3.94 12.81 -6.86
N PHE A 3 4.03 12.50 -5.57
CA PHE A 3 3.06 11.65 -4.89
C PHE A 3 1.62 12.19 -4.98
N ALA A 4 1.44 13.49 -4.75
CA ALA A 4 0.11 14.11 -4.79
C ALA A 4 -0.56 14.00 -6.18
N GLN A 5 0.20 14.25 -7.26
CA GLN A 5 -0.27 14.07 -8.63
C GLN A 5 -0.60 12.61 -8.93
N ARG A 6 0.17 11.66 -8.37
CA ARG A 6 -0.12 10.24 -8.52
C ARG A 6 -1.45 9.86 -7.88
N LEU A 7 -1.71 10.33 -6.66
CA LEU A 7 -2.98 10.04 -5.95
C LEU A 7 -4.21 10.52 -6.72
N GLN A 8 -4.13 11.66 -7.41
CA GLN A 8 -5.25 12.18 -8.22
C GLN A 8 -5.65 11.27 -9.39
N GLN A 9 -4.77 10.37 -9.82
CA GLN A 9 -5.02 9.43 -10.91
C GLN A 9 -5.56 8.07 -10.44
N LEU A 10 -5.53 7.81 -9.13
CA LEU A 10 -5.93 6.53 -8.57
C LEU A 10 -7.42 6.55 -8.17
N PRO A 11 -8.10 5.38 -8.19
CA PRO A 11 -9.49 5.30 -7.77
C PRO A 11 -9.70 5.76 -6.32
N SER A 12 -10.88 6.35 -6.05
CA SER A 12 -11.27 6.74 -4.69
C SER A 12 -11.42 5.52 -3.78
N VAL A 13 -10.95 5.66 -2.54
CA VAL A 13 -11.11 4.68 -1.46
C VAL A 13 -12.19 5.09 -0.44
N SER A 14 -13.05 6.04 -0.80
CA SER A 14 -14.08 6.60 0.11
C SER A 14 -15.07 5.56 0.66
N HIS A 15 -15.23 4.44 -0.04
CA HIS A 15 -16.11 3.32 0.30
C HIS A 15 -15.45 2.28 1.21
N LEU A 16 -14.18 2.47 1.60
CA LEU A 16 -13.44 1.56 2.46
C LEU A 16 -13.35 2.11 3.87
N ALA A 17 -13.50 1.25 4.88
CA ALA A 17 -13.07 1.53 6.24
C ALA A 17 -11.58 1.24 6.42
N ALA A 18 -11.06 0.21 5.76
CA ALA A 18 -9.66 -0.20 5.84
C ALA A 18 -9.27 -1.15 4.69
N LEU A 19 -7.99 -1.47 4.65
CA LEU A 19 -7.40 -2.56 3.89
C LEU A 19 -6.55 -3.40 4.83
N GLU A 20 -6.71 -4.72 4.77
CA GLU A 20 -5.88 -5.67 5.52
C GLU A 20 -4.95 -6.43 4.56
N LEU A 21 -3.72 -6.63 5.00
CA LEU A 21 -2.69 -7.39 4.31
C LEU A 21 -2.53 -8.73 5.01
N LEU A 22 -2.62 -9.83 4.26
CA LEU A 22 -2.58 -11.18 4.77
C LEU A 22 -1.33 -11.90 4.27
N ASP A 23 -0.67 -12.65 5.15
CA ASP A 23 0.43 -13.55 4.76
C ASP A 23 -0.09 -14.81 4.05
N ALA A 24 0.84 -15.71 3.68
CA ALA A 24 0.51 -16.96 3.01
C ALA A 24 -0.26 -17.96 3.91
N GLN A 25 -0.33 -17.73 5.21
CA GLN A 25 -1.13 -18.50 6.17
C GLN A 25 -2.51 -17.87 6.41
N GLY A 26 -2.77 -16.69 5.83
CA GLY A 26 -4.02 -15.95 6.00
C GLY A 26 -4.05 -15.09 7.27
N HIS A 27 -2.92 -14.89 7.96
CA HIS A 27 -2.87 -13.98 9.10
C HIS A 27 -2.75 -12.54 8.65
N VAL A 28 -3.48 -11.64 9.32
CA VAL A 28 -3.35 -10.21 9.10
C VAL A 28 -2.01 -9.73 9.63
N VAL A 29 -1.13 -9.29 8.73
CA VAL A 29 0.20 -8.75 9.06
C VAL A 29 0.20 -7.23 9.15
N ALA A 30 -0.79 -6.56 8.56
CA ALA A 30 -0.98 -5.12 8.69
C ALA A 30 -2.40 -4.71 8.29
N THR A 31 -2.88 -3.63 8.90
CA THR A 31 -4.12 -2.95 8.54
C THR A 31 -3.81 -1.49 8.22
N ILE A 32 -4.28 -1.02 7.06
CA ILE A 32 -4.21 0.37 6.64
C ILE A 32 -5.63 0.93 6.74
N GLU A 33 -5.85 1.83 7.69
CA GLU A 33 -7.18 2.37 7.99
C GLU A 33 -7.49 3.59 7.13
N HIS A 34 -8.77 3.80 6.85
CA HIS A 34 -9.25 5.04 6.25
C HIS A 34 -9.28 6.15 7.31
N LYS A 35 -8.11 6.71 7.61
CA LYS A 35 -7.96 7.82 8.57
C LYS A 35 -6.95 8.87 8.11
N PRO A 36 -7.02 10.11 8.63
CA PRO A 36 -6.03 11.14 8.33
C PRO A 36 -4.60 10.64 8.51
N GLY A 37 -3.73 10.93 7.55
CA GLY A 37 -2.35 10.42 7.51
C GLY A 37 -2.16 9.03 6.89
N GLN A 38 -3.22 8.24 6.70
CA GLN A 38 -3.13 6.93 6.03
C GLN A 38 -3.84 6.85 4.68
N ILE A 39 -4.75 7.78 4.39
CA ILE A 39 -5.54 7.80 3.13
C ILE A 39 -4.67 7.60 1.89
N GLY A 40 -3.55 8.33 1.77
CA GLY A 40 -2.65 8.17 0.62
C GLY A 40 -2.09 6.75 0.47
N SER A 41 -1.74 6.10 1.58
CA SER A 41 -1.28 4.70 1.56
C SER A 41 -2.42 3.74 1.27
N LEU A 42 -3.61 3.98 1.82
CA LEU A 42 -4.80 3.17 1.53
C LEU A 42 -5.11 3.19 0.02
N THR A 43 -5.08 4.37 -0.60
CA THR A 43 -5.26 4.55 -2.05
C THR A 43 -4.21 3.78 -2.86
N VAL A 44 -2.92 3.94 -2.52
CA VAL A 44 -1.83 3.23 -3.22
C VAL A 44 -1.99 1.71 -3.10
N TYR A 45 -2.16 1.18 -1.89
CA TYR A 45 -2.25 -0.27 -1.69
C TYR A 45 -3.49 -0.87 -2.35
N THR A 46 -4.63 -0.18 -2.34
CA THR A 46 -5.85 -0.63 -3.01
C THR A 46 -5.63 -0.71 -4.53
N ALA A 47 -5.03 0.33 -5.12
CA ALA A 47 -4.76 0.36 -6.56
C ALA A 47 -3.71 -0.68 -6.97
N LEU A 48 -2.65 -0.87 -6.19
CA LEU A 48 -1.65 -1.92 -6.43
C LEU A 48 -2.29 -3.30 -6.40
N ALA A 49 -3.15 -3.57 -5.40
CA ALA A 49 -3.87 -4.82 -5.31
C ALA A 49 -4.74 -5.06 -6.54
N ALA A 50 -5.48 -4.04 -6.98
CA ALA A 50 -6.33 -4.13 -8.18
C ALA A 50 -5.52 -4.43 -9.46
N GLU A 51 -4.35 -3.80 -9.64
CA GLU A 51 -3.47 -4.05 -10.80
C GLU A 51 -2.77 -5.43 -10.75
N HIS A 52 -2.59 -5.99 -9.55
CA HIS A 52 -1.84 -7.22 -9.32
C HIS A 52 -2.70 -8.38 -8.79
N GLY A 53 -3.98 -8.44 -9.18
CA GLY A 53 -4.82 -9.61 -8.95
C GLY A 53 -5.19 -9.85 -7.48
N GLY A 54 -5.32 -8.79 -6.69
CA GLY A 54 -5.75 -8.84 -5.29
C GLY A 54 -4.62 -9.09 -4.28
N ALA A 55 -3.35 -8.89 -4.67
CA ALA A 55 -2.21 -9.11 -3.79
C ALA A 55 -1.09 -8.09 -4.01
N ILE A 56 -0.30 -7.85 -2.97
CA ILE A 56 0.96 -7.13 -3.06
C ILE A 56 2.07 -8.16 -3.33
N THR A 57 2.41 -8.33 -4.60
CA THR A 57 3.56 -9.11 -5.06
C THR A 57 4.86 -8.29 -4.96
N PRO A 58 6.05 -8.89 -5.11
CA PRO A 58 7.30 -8.12 -5.18
C PRO A 58 7.30 -7.10 -6.33
N ALA A 59 6.63 -7.41 -7.44
CA ALA A 59 6.45 -6.47 -8.55
C ALA A 59 5.53 -5.31 -8.18
N ALA A 60 4.40 -5.59 -7.52
CA ALA A 60 3.50 -4.56 -6.99
C ALA A 60 4.22 -3.65 -5.98
N ALA A 61 5.06 -4.22 -5.12
CA ALA A 61 5.83 -3.46 -4.15
C ALA A 61 6.80 -2.47 -4.84
N ARG A 62 7.57 -2.92 -5.85
CA ARG A 62 8.45 -2.04 -6.65
C ARG A 62 7.68 -0.93 -7.37
N LEU A 63 6.51 -1.25 -7.90
CA LEU A 63 5.63 -0.28 -8.53
C LEU A 63 5.13 0.75 -7.50
N GLY A 64 4.72 0.30 -6.32
CA GLY A 64 4.31 1.16 -5.22
C GLY A 64 5.42 2.12 -4.76
N LEU A 65 6.67 1.66 -4.67
CA LEU A 65 7.82 2.53 -4.39
C LEU A 65 7.99 3.62 -5.46
N THR A 66 7.67 3.33 -6.72
CA THR A 66 7.65 4.35 -7.78
C THR A 66 6.50 5.34 -7.57
N TRP A 67 5.33 4.88 -7.11
CA TRP A 67 4.15 5.72 -6.90
C TRP A 67 4.27 6.63 -5.68
N TYR A 68 4.94 6.17 -4.61
CA TYR A 68 5.29 7.00 -3.45
C TYR A 68 6.29 8.11 -3.77
N ALA A 69 6.95 8.05 -4.94
CA ALA A 69 7.77 9.12 -5.49
C ALA A 69 8.79 9.68 -4.47
N GLU A 70 8.71 10.96 -4.15
CA GLU A 70 9.63 11.63 -3.21
C GLU A 70 9.66 10.98 -1.80
N HIS A 71 8.58 10.33 -1.37
CA HIS A 71 8.53 9.67 -0.06
C HIS A 71 9.34 8.38 0.00
N THR A 72 9.62 7.75 -1.13
CA THR A 72 10.50 6.56 -1.17
C THR A 72 11.93 6.94 -0.81
N ALA A 73 12.43 8.08 -1.31
CA ALA A 73 13.75 8.57 -0.93
C ALA A 73 13.82 8.91 0.57
N ASP A 74 12.77 9.54 1.11
CA ASP A 74 12.67 9.87 2.54
C ASP A 74 12.61 8.61 3.43
N ALA A 75 11.92 7.54 3.00
CA ALA A 75 11.91 6.26 3.70
C ALA A 75 13.29 5.58 3.73
N HIS A 76 14.03 5.61 2.62
CA HIS A 76 15.40 5.10 2.60
C HIS A 76 16.35 5.88 3.52
N ALA A 77 16.20 7.21 3.59
CA ALA A 77 17.01 8.05 4.45
C ALA A 77 16.65 7.91 5.94
N HIS A 78 15.39 7.56 6.24
CA HIS A 78 14.85 7.48 7.60
C HIS A 78 14.03 6.21 7.82
N PRO A 79 14.67 5.02 7.92
CA PRO A 79 13.97 3.76 8.14
C PRO A 79 13.05 3.80 9.37
N GLY A 80 11.80 3.36 9.22
CA GLY A 80 10.78 3.36 10.26
C GLY A 80 9.89 4.61 10.29
N LYS A 81 10.25 5.68 9.55
CA LYS A 81 9.42 6.90 9.43
C LYS A 81 8.14 6.65 8.62
N HIS A 82 8.19 5.73 7.66
CA HIS A 82 7.11 5.46 6.71
C HIS A 82 6.76 3.97 6.70
N PRO A 83 6.04 3.46 7.71
CA PRO A 83 5.86 2.01 7.89
C PRO A 83 5.24 1.31 6.66
N ASN A 84 4.40 2.01 5.89
CA ASN A 84 3.82 1.48 4.66
C ASN A 84 4.82 1.45 3.49
N ILE A 85 5.76 2.39 3.42
CA ILE A 85 6.79 2.43 2.37
C ILE A 85 7.92 1.45 2.74
N ASP A 86 8.35 1.46 3.99
CA ASP A 86 9.36 0.55 4.54
C ASP A 86 8.97 -0.92 4.29
N ARG A 87 7.68 -1.24 4.44
CA ARG A 87 7.13 -2.56 4.10
C ARG A 87 7.31 -2.90 2.62
N LEU A 88 7.00 -1.97 1.71
CA LEU A 88 7.19 -2.20 0.26
C LEU A 88 8.68 -2.33 -0.10
N VAL A 89 9.56 -1.58 0.57
CA VAL A 89 11.02 -1.73 0.40
C VAL A 89 11.45 -3.16 0.71
N ALA A 90 11.01 -3.71 1.85
CA ALA A 90 11.31 -5.08 2.22
C ALA A 90 10.71 -6.10 1.23
N TRP A 91 9.44 -5.95 0.89
CA TRP A 91 8.72 -6.90 0.03
C TRP A 91 9.18 -6.88 -1.43
N ALA A 92 9.65 -5.74 -1.92
CA ALA A 92 10.22 -5.61 -3.26
C ALA A 92 11.47 -6.47 -3.49
N GLN A 93 12.20 -6.81 -2.42
CA GLN A 93 13.41 -7.65 -2.47
C GLN A 93 13.14 -9.13 -2.21
N GLY A 94 11.94 -9.47 -1.75
CA GLY A 94 11.54 -10.85 -1.44
C GLY A 94 10.88 -11.58 -2.60
N SER A 95 10.39 -12.78 -2.31
CA SER A 95 9.56 -13.60 -3.21
C SER A 95 8.12 -13.79 -2.71
N ALA A 96 7.83 -13.37 -1.48
CA ALA A 96 6.51 -13.50 -0.88
C ALA A 96 5.50 -12.54 -1.51
N SER A 97 4.24 -12.96 -1.55
CA SER A 97 3.10 -12.11 -1.91
C SER A 97 2.10 -12.06 -0.77
N TYR A 98 1.46 -10.92 -0.59
CA TYR A 98 0.53 -10.67 0.52
C TYR A 98 -0.86 -10.41 -0.04
N ALA A 99 -1.83 -11.24 0.33
CA ALA A 99 -3.20 -11.07 -0.14
C ALA A 99 -3.81 -9.81 0.49
N VAL A 100 -4.71 -9.17 -0.25
CA VAL A 100 -5.36 -7.94 0.16
C VAL A 100 -6.83 -8.21 0.42
N ARG A 101 -7.29 -7.90 1.63
CA ARG A 101 -8.71 -7.93 2.00
C ARG A 101 -9.20 -6.49 2.20
N LEU A 102 -10.17 -6.08 1.39
CA LEU A 102 -10.81 -4.78 1.53
C LEU A 102 -11.88 -4.84 2.62
N VAL A 103 -11.86 -3.87 3.52
CA VAL A 103 -12.86 -3.72 4.57
C VAL A 103 -13.78 -2.56 4.18
N PRO A 104 -15.06 -2.82 3.83
CA PRO A 104 -15.98 -1.76 3.40
C PRO A 104 -16.32 -0.82 4.55
N SER A 105 -16.59 0.45 4.26
CA SER A 105 -17.19 1.37 5.22
C SER A 105 -18.62 0.93 5.54
N GLN A 106 -19.00 0.98 6.82
CA GLN A 106 -20.40 0.81 7.20
C GLN A 106 -21.22 1.93 6.53
N ALA A 107 -22.34 1.56 5.91
CA ALA A 107 -23.25 2.49 5.25
C ALA A 107 -23.99 3.38 6.26
#